data_AF-A0A2T5MK95-F1
#
_entry.id   AF-A0A2T5MK95-F1
#
_cell.length_a   1.000
_cell.length_b   1.000
_cell.length_c   1.000
_cell.angle_alpha   90.00
_cell.angle_beta   90.00
_cell.angle_gamma   90.00
#
_symmetry.space_group_name_H-M   'P 1'
#
loop_
_entity.id
_entity.type
_entity.pdbx_description
1 polymer ?
#
loop_
_entity_poly.entity_id
_entity_poly.type
_entity_poly.pdbx_seq_one_letter_code
_entity_poly.pdbx_strand_id
1 'polypeptide(L)' 'MKQPPWKRPNPAGKTKSKLSPAQVEAARERAAAAGRRYPNLVDNMWAAKQDAASLTGNAGGKSDPSPLK' A
#
# COMPACT_ATOMS: atom_id res chain seq x y z
N MET A 1 10.52 1.16 -39.04
CA MET A 1 11.36 1.82 -38.00
C MET A 1 10.74 1.55 -36.64
N LYS A 2 11.53 1.20 -35.61
CA LYS A 2 11.02 0.91 -34.27
C LYS A 2 10.76 2.23 -33.53
N GLN A 3 9.58 2.39 -32.92
CA GLN A 3 9.25 3.58 -32.13
C GLN A 3 10.27 3.73 -30.99
N PRO A 4 10.75 4.95 -30.71
CA PRO A 4 11.65 5.17 -29.58
C PRO A 4 10.93 4.87 -28.26
N PRO A 5 11.65 4.46 -27.19
CA PRO A 5 11.05 4.00 -25.95
C PRO A 5 9.98 4.91 -25.34
N TRP A 6 10.14 6.24 -25.46
CA TRP A 6 9.23 7.26 -24.91
C TRP A 6 7.95 7.50 -25.73
N LYS A 7 7.89 7.04 -26.98
CA LYS A 7 6.66 7.09 -27.79
C LYS A 7 5.80 5.82 -27.64
N ARG A 8 6.28 4.83 -26.89
CA ARG A 8 5.56 3.57 -26.67
C ARG A 8 4.43 3.79 -25.66
N PRO A 9 3.23 3.24 -25.89
CA PRO A 9 2.18 3.27 -24.88
C PRO A 9 2.62 2.49 -23.64
N ASN A 10 2.03 2.84 -22.48
CA ASN A 10 2.21 2.05 -21.26
C ASN A 10 1.84 0.58 -21.55
N PRO A 11 2.63 -0.41 -21.13
CA PRO A 11 2.30 -1.82 -21.32
C PRO A 11 0.87 -2.12 -20.81
N ALA A 12 0.06 -2.67 -21.70
CA ALA A 12 -1.26 -3.17 -21.36
C ALA A 12 -1.14 -4.31 -20.33
N GLY A 13 -2.10 -4.41 -19.42
CA GLY A 13 -2.18 -5.50 -18.43
C GLY A 13 -1.54 -5.23 -17.07
N LYS A 14 -0.84 -4.09 -16.87
CA LYS A 14 -0.44 -3.65 -15.53
C LYS A 14 -1.50 -2.75 -14.93
N THR A 15 -2.36 -3.30 -14.07
CA THR A 15 -3.32 -2.52 -13.30
C THR A 15 -2.60 -1.69 -12.24
N LYS A 16 -2.98 -0.41 -12.15
CA LYS A 16 -2.60 0.43 -11.03
C LYS A 16 -3.43 0.01 -9.83
N SER A 17 -2.83 -0.69 -8.87
CA SER A 17 -3.51 -1.06 -7.64
C SER A 17 -3.66 0.18 -6.76
N LYS A 18 -4.91 0.51 -6.42
CA LYS A 18 -5.22 1.51 -5.41
C LYS A 18 -5.30 0.82 -4.04
N LEU A 19 -4.94 1.56 -3.00
CA LEU A 19 -5.19 1.12 -1.63
C LEU A 19 -6.71 1.02 -1.41
N SER A 20 -7.14 0.00 -0.67
CA SER A 20 -8.50 -0.06 -0.14
C SER A 20 -8.72 1.06 0.88
N PRO A 21 -9.99 1.46 1.15
CA PRO A 21 -10.28 2.46 2.18
C PRO A 21 -9.67 2.09 3.55
N ALA A 22 -9.73 0.81 3.94
CA ALA A 22 -9.15 0.32 5.18
C ALA A 22 -7.61 0.50 5.22
N GLN A 23 -6.93 0.22 4.10
CA GLN A 23 -5.49 0.43 3.99
C GLN A 23 -5.11 1.92 4.08
N VAL A 24 -5.93 2.81 3.52
CA VAL A 24 -5.72 4.27 3.61
C VAL A 24 -5.79 4.75 5.05
N GLU A 25 -6.76 4.28 5.83
CA GLU A 25 -6.88 4.62 7.26
C GLU A 25 -5.67 4.08 8.04
N ALA A 26 -5.31 2.80 7.85
CA ALA A 26 -4.16 2.19 8.50
C ALA A 26 -2.83 2.93 8.18
N ALA A 27 -2.64 3.37 6.94
CA ALA A 27 -1.49 4.18 6.55
C ALA A 27 -1.48 5.54 7.24
N ARG A 28 -2.64 6.19 7.37
CA ARG A 28 -2.78 7.50 8.01
C ARG A 28 -2.48 7.43 9.50
N GLU A 29 -3.02 6.44 10.20
CA GLU A 29 -2.78 6.22 11.62
C GLU A 29 -1.29 5.97 11.91
N ARG A 30 -0.66 5.10 11.12
CA ARG A 30 0.78 4.83 11.23
C ARG A 30 1.62 6.08 10.98
N ALA A 31 1.27 6.88 9.99
CA ALA A 31 1.95 8.14 9.70
C ALA A 31 1.83 9.11 10.88
N ALA A 32 0.62 9.26 11.42
CA ALA A 32 0.36 10.11 12.58
C ALA A 32 1.14 9.67 13.83
N ALA A 33 1.16 8.36 14.13
CA ALA A 33 1.93 7.80 15.24
C ALA A 33 3.44 8.02 15.10
N ALA A 34 3.95 8.02 13.86
CA ALA A 34 5.35 8.29 13.55
C ALA A 34 5.67 9.79 13.39
N GLY A 35 4.69 10.69 13.54
CA GLY A 35 4.85 12.13 13.29
C GLY A 35 5.16 12.49 11.83
N ARG A 36 4.88 11.59 10.88
CA ARG A 36 5.11 11.82 9.44
C ARG A 36 3.88 12.45 8.79
N ARG A 37 4.10 13.40 7.88
CA ARG A 37 3.02 13.96 7.05
C ARG A 37 2.39 12.85 6.19
N TYR A 38 1.05 12.80 6.17
CA TYR A 38 0.28 12.02 5.21
C TYR A 38 -0.22 12.93 4.06
N PRO A 39 -0.28 12.46 2.80
CA PRO A 39 0.08 11.12 2.29
C PRO A 39 1.59 10.93 2.07
N ASN A 40 2.10 9.72 2.34
CA ASN A 40 3.52 9.38 2.11
C ASN A 40 3.69 7.95 1.57
N LEU A 41 4.83 7.70 0.90
CA LEU A 41 5.09 6.41 0.25
C LEU A 41 5.35 5.28 1.25
N VAL A 42 6.05 5.54 2.35
CA VAL A 42 6.47 4.50 3.31
C VAL A 42 5.27 3.81 3.94
N ASP A 43 4.34 4.60 4.48
CA ASP A 43 3.17 4.09 5.17
C ASP A 43 2.15 3.52 4.17
N ASN A 44 2.04 4.11 2.97
CA ASN A 44 1.23 3.55 1.87
C ASN A 44 1.74 2.18 1.40
N MET A 45 3.06 2.00 1.27
CA MET A 45 3.67 0.73 0.88
C MET A 45 3.56 -0.32 1.98
N TRP A 46 3.60 0.10 3.25
CA TRP A 46 3.31 -0.80 4.36
C TRP A 46 1.85 -1.27 4.31
N ALA A 47 0.89 -0.36 4.18
CA ALA A 47 -0.53 -0.71 4.12
C ALA A 47 -0.86 -1.61 2.91
N ALA A 48 -0.27 -1.34 1.74
CA ALA A 48 -0.41 -2.17 0.54
C ALA A 48 0.00 -3.64 0.76
N LYS A 49 0.94 -3.91 1.67
CA LYS A 49 1.44 -5.26 1.96
C LYS A 49 0.55 -6.04 2.92
N GLN A 50 -0.27 -5.36 3.73
CA GLN A 50 -1.09 -6.02 4.75
C GLN A 50 -2.15 -6.97 4.14
N ASP A 51 -2.68 -6.64 2.96
CA ASP A 51 -3.65 -7.49 2.23
C ASP A 51 -2.99 -8.65 1.47
N ALA A 52 -1.69 -8.55 1.17
CA ALA A 52 -0.92 -9.63 0.55
C ALA A 52 -0.40 -10.63 1.60
N ALA A 53 -0.08 -10.15 2.80
CA ALA A 53 0.39 -10.96 3.92
C ALA A 53 -0.71 -11.89 4.48
N SER A 54 -2.00 -11.53 4.35
CA SER A 54 -3.13 -12.39 4.75
C SER A 54 -3.38 -13.58 3.83
N LEU A 55 -2.75 -13.64 2.64
CA LEU A 55 -2.87 -14.76 1.68
C LEU A 55 -1.65 -15.71 1.68
N THR A 56 -0.52 -15.30 2.28
CA THR A 56 0.69 -16.12 2.39
C THR A 56 1.00 -16.35 3.87
N GLY A 57 0.45 -17.42 4.42
CA GLY A 57 0.67 -17.77 5.83
C GLY A 57 2.15 -17.97 6.14
N ASN A 58 2.72 -17.05 6.92
CA ASN A 58 3.83 -17.34 7.82
C ASN A 58 3.82 -16.38 9.01
N ALA A 59 4.16 -16.93 10.16
CA ALA A 59 3.82 -16.50 11.51
C ALA A 59 4.56 -15.24 12.02
N GLY A 60 3.88 -14.55 12.94
CA GLY A 60 4.56 -13.77 14.00
C GLY A 60 4.42 -12.26 13.91
N GLY A 61 3.27 -11.71 14.29
CA GLY A 61 3.16 -10.26 14.47
C GLY A 61 1.76 -9.75 14.76
N LYS A 62 1.20 -10.16 15.92
CA LYS A 62 0.17 -9.44 16.71
C LYS A 62 -0.85 -8.63 15.88
N SER A 63 -1.91 -9.32 15.49
CA SER A 63 -3.18 -8.70 15.12
C SER A 63 -3.83 -8.11 16.37
N ASP A 64 -3.89 -6.78 16.48
CA ASP A 64 -4.87 -6.06 17.30
C ASP A 64 -5.03 -4.63 16.76
N PRO A 65 -5.95 -4.33 15.83
CA PRO A 65 -6.53 -3.00 15.80
C PRO A 65 -7.51 -2.94 16.98
N SER A 66 -7.01 -2.54 18.16
CA SER A 66 -7.88 -2.27 19.31
C SER A 66 -8.98 -1.28 18.88
N PRO A 67 -10.27 -1.56 19.20
CA PRO A 67 -11.32 -0.59 18.97
C PRO A 67 -11.07 0.61 19.89
N LEU A 68 -10.90 1.78 19.30
CA LEU A 68 -10.88 3.04 20.03
C LEU A 68 -12.20 3.19 20.80
N LYS A 69 -12.08 3.51 22.09
CA LYS A 69 -13.14 3.92 23.01
C LYS A 69 -13.93 5.11 22.48
#